data_AF-A0A8H9C6P1-F1
#
_entry.id   AF-A0A8H9C6P1-F1
#
_cell.length_a   1.000
_cell.length_b   1.000
_cell.length_c   1.000
_cell.angle_alpha   90.00
_cell.angle_beta   90.00
_cell.angle_gamma   90.00
#
_symmetry.space_group_name_H-M   'P 1'
#
loop_
_entity.id
_entity.type
_entity.pdbx_description
1 polymer ?
#
loop_
_entity_poly.entity_id
_entity_poly.type
_entity_poly.pdbx_seq_one_letter_code
_entity_poly.pdbx_strand_id
1 'polypeptide(L)'
;MRTIRVIPTVYTPARDLEWCAAAMAFAFGLVLALPGNTFSTGAHWLRFAAIMPEGGWAFMMVSLALVRMAALTINGRWRRTPLLRAICAVLGAAVWGYVALLMYAPFAGGIQTGVGVYTVAALADIWSAYRSGRDIPVAARVHAWMRDNPPAPLPRGFVP
;
A
#
# COMPACT_ATOMS: atom_id res chain seq x y z
N MET A 1 -18.87 -40.82 3.54
CA MET A 1 -19.15 -39.38 3.44
C MET A 1 -17.85 -38.60 3.60
N ARG A 2 -17.34 -37.95 2.55
CA ARG A 2 -16.13 -37.12 2.63
C ARG A 2 -16.55 -35.74 3.13
N THR A 3 -16.21 -35.44 4.37
CA THR A 3 -16.38 -34.12 4.97
C THR A 3 -15.61 -33.12 4.10
N ILE A 4 -16.33 -32.17 3.48
CA ILE A 4 -15.72 -31.00 2.86
C ILE A 4 -14.98 -30.30 4.01
N ARG A 5 -13.65 -30.47 4.08
CA ARG A 5 -12.83 -29.71 5.02
C ARG A 5 -12.96 -28.27 4.58
N VAL A 6 -13.81 -27.52 5.28
CA VAL A 6 -13.92 -26.07 5.15
C VAL A 6 -12.50 -25.56 5.33
N ILE A 7 -11.89 -25.08 4.25
CA ILE A 7 -10.65 -24.32 4.33
C ILE A 7 -10.98 -23.21 5.31
N PRO A 8 -10.28 -23.08 6.45
CA PRO A 8 -10.56 -22.00 7.35
C PRO A 8 -10.30 -20.72 6.57
N THR A 9 -11.36 -20.08 6.10
CA THR A 9 -11.33 -18.76 5.52
C THR A 9 -11.11 -17.85 6.70
N VAL A 10 -9.83 -17.77 7.12
CA VAL A 10 -9.35 -16.72 8.00
C VAL A 10 -9.90 -15.44 7.42
N TYR A 11 -10.78 -14.82 8.19
CA TYR A 11 -11.31 -13.47 8.03
C TYR A 11 -10.35 -12.65 7.16
N THR A 12 -10.74 -12.32 5.92
CA THR A 12 -10.01 -11.31 5.17
C THR A 12 -10.45 -9.98 5.77
N PRO A 13 -9.65 -9.34 6.65
CA PRO A 13 -10.04 -8.03 7.16
C PRO A 13 -10.26 -7.09 5.97
N ALA A 14 -11.24 -6.20 6.10
CA ALA A 14 -11.51 -5.16 5.11
C ALA A 14 -10.20 -4.44 4.77
N ARG A 15 -9.81 -4.51 3.49
CA ARG A 15 -8.57 -3.93 2.94
C ARG A 15 -8.80 -2.53 2.38
N ASP A 16 -9.96 -1.95 2.67
CA ASP A 16 -10.41 -0.68 2.11
C ASP A 16 -9.43 0.45 2.45
N LEU A 17 -8.85 0.44 3.65
CA LEU A 17 -7.83 1.40 4.04
C LEU A 17 -6.53 1.24 3.22
N GLU A 18 -6.13 0.00 2.89
CA GLU A 18 -4.94 -0.23 2.07
C GLU A 18 -5.14 0.21 0.63
N TRP A 19 -6.35 -0.01 0.10
CA TRP A 19 -6.76 0.50 -1.22
C TRP A 19 -6.85 2.02 -1.24
N CYS A 20 -7.42 2.63 -0.19
CA CYS A 20 -7.49 4.07 -0.04
C CYS A 20 -6.09 4.69 -0.01
N ALA A 21 -5.18 4.17 0.81
CA ALA A 21 -3.79 4.65 0.87
C ALA A 21 -3.05 4.50 -0.47
N ALA A 22 -3.25 3.37 -1.16
CA ALA A 22 -2.69 3.17 -2.50
C ALA A 22 -3.27 4.16 -3.52
N ALA A 23 -4.59 4.41 -3.48
CA ALA A 23 -5.26 5.36 -4.35
C ALA A 23 -4.81 6.80 -4.08
N MET A 24 -4.61 7.18 -2.80
CA MET A 24 -4.05 8.48 -2.44
C MET A 24 -2.65 8.66 -3.01
N ALA A 25 -1.79 7.63 -2.92
CA ALA A 25 -0.43 7.70 -3.43
C ALA A 25 -0.41 7.79 -4.97
N PHE A 26 -1.28 7.02 -5.62
CA PHE A 26 -1.47 7.07 -7.07
C PHE A 26 -1.97 8.45 -7.51
N ALA A 27 -2.99 8.99 -6.86
CA ALA A 27 -3.55 10.30 -7.19
C ALA A 27 -2.54 11.43 -6.97
N PHE A 28 -1.80 11.41 -5.85
CA PHE A 28 -0.74 12.38 -5.59
C PHE A 28 0.35 12.33 -6.67
N GLY A 29 0.85 11.12 -6.99
CA GLY A 29 1.86 10.95 -8.04
C GLY A 29 1.35 11.32 -9.43
N LEU A 30 0.08 11.02 -9.73
CA LEU A 30 -0.56 11.36 -11.00
C LEU A 30 -0.69 12.87 -11.17
N VAL A 31 -1.09 13.60 -10.12
CA VAL A 31 -1.17 15.07 -10.16
C VAL A 31 0.20 15.67 -10.48
N LEU A 32 1.29 15.18 -9.88
CA LEU A 32 2.64 15.63 -10.19
C LEU A 32 3.15 15.17 -11.57
N ALA A 33 2.54 14.14 -12.17
CA ALA A 33 2.88 13.66 -13.51
C ALA A 33 2.11 14.41 -14.62
N LEU A 34 1.00 15.07 -14.29
CA LEU A 34 0.23 15.83 -15.27
C LEU A 34 1.02 17.05 -15.78
N PRO A 35 0.76 17.49 -17.02
CA PRO A 35 1.38 18.69 -17.55
C PRO A 35 1.13 19.90 -16.64
N GLY A 36 2.21 20.55 -16.22
CA GLY A 36 2.18 21.66 -15.28
C GLY A 36 3.50 21.82 -14.56
N ASN A 37 3.55 22.78 -13.64
CA ASN A 37 4.66 22.96 -12.72
C ASN A 37 4.08 23.18 -11.33
N THR A 38 3.67 22.07 -10.69
CA THR A 38 3.08 22.13 -9.34
C THR A 38 4.06 22.77 -8.38
N PHE A 39 5.35 22.50 -8.55
CA PHE A 39 6.37 23.03 -7.65
C PHE A 39 6.53 24.56 -7.75
N SER A 40 6.00 25.20 -8.79
CA SER A 40 5.99 26.67 -8.91
C SER A 40 4.83 27.37 -8.18
N THR A 41 3.83 26.63 -7.68
CA THR A 41 2.61 27.24 -7.14
C THR A 41 2.73 27.75 -5.71
N GLY A 42 3.85 27.51 -5.02
CA GLY A 42 4.05 27.98 -3.65
C GLY A 42 5.40 27.60 -3.04
N ALA A 43 5.85 28.41 -2.08
CA ALA A 43 7.19 28.30 -1.48
C ALA A 43 7.46 26.96 -0.74
N HIS A 44 6.42 26.28 -0.28
CA HIS A 44 6.54 24.97 0.39
C HIS A 44 7.11 23.89 -0.53
N TRP A 45 6.88 23.99 -1.84
CA TRP A 45 7.41 23.06 -2.84
C TRP A 45 8.92 23.17 -3.03
N LEU A 46 9.55 24.29 -2.65
CA LEU A 46 11.01 24.44 -2.70
C LEU A 46 11.72 23.34 -1.90
N ARG A 47 11.11 22.88 -0.80
CA ARG A 47 11.65 21.80 0.02
C ARG A 47 11.55 20.45 -0.66
N PHE A 48 10.50 20.22 -1.46
CA PHE A 48 10.40 19.02 -2.29
C PHE A 48 11.42 19.04 -3.42
N ALA A 49 11.56 20.18 -4.09
CA ALA A 49 12.52 20.39 -5.18
C ALA A 49 13.98 20.22 -4.74
N ALA A 50 14.30 20.56 -3.49
CA ALA A 50 15.63 20.38 -2.91
C ALA A 50 16.02 18.89 -2.73
N ILE A 51 15.04 17.98 -2.70
CA ILE A 51 15.28 16.54 -2.56
C ILE A 51 15.37 15.88 -3.94
N MET A 52 14.37 16.10 -4.78
CA MET A 52 14.33 15.60 -6.16
C MET A 52 13.34 16.42 -7.01
N PRO A 53 13.50 16.46 -8.35
CA PRO A 53 12.56 17.17 -9.21
C PRO A 53 11.14 16.60 -9.12
N GLU A 54 10.14 17.40 -9.52
CA GLU A 54 8.71 17.04 -9.51
C GLU A 54 8.44 15.68 -10.17
N GLY A 55 9.03 15.43 -11.34
CA GLY A 55 8.91 14.14 -12.02
C GLY A 55 9.49 12.95 -11.25
N GLY A 56 10.50 13.16 -10.39
CA GLY A 56 11.03 12.13 -9.51
C GLY A 56 10.03 11.74 -8.42
N TRP A 57 9.39 12.74 -7.81
CA TRP A 57 8.31 12.51 -6.84
C TRP A 57 7.11 11.81 -7.48
N ALA A 58 6.72 12.25 -8.67
CA ALA A 58 5.65 11.62 -9.45
C ALA A 58 5.95 10.13 -9.70
N PHE A 59 7.13 9.83 -10.24
CA PHE A 59 7.55 8.46 -10.53
C PHE A 59 7.59 7.58 -9.28
N MET A 60 8.18 8.07 -8.19
CA MET A 60 8.26 7.33 -6.93
C MET A 60 6.87 6.99 -6.38
N MET A 61 5.98 7.99 -6.32
CA MET A 61 4.63 7.84 -5.76
C MET A 61 3.76 6.90 -6.59
N VAL A 62 3.77 7.06 -7.92
CA VAL A 62 3.05 6.17 -8.84
C VAL A 62 3.59 4.75 -8.75
N SER A 63 4.91 4.56 -8.75
CA SER A 63 5.53 3.23 -8.67
C SER A 63 5.17 2.51 -7.36
N LEU A 64 5.27 3.20 -6.23
CA LEU A 64 4.88 2.66 -4.92
C LEU A 64 3.40 2.26 -4.91
N ALA A 65 2.53 3.11 -5.46
CA ALA A 65 1.10 2.85 -5.53
C ALA A 65 0.78 1.64 -6.41
N LEU A 66 1.39 1.53 -7.60
CA LEU A 66 1.16 0.42 -8.52
C LEU A 66 1.62 -0.92 -7.94
N VAL A 67 2.82 -0.96 -7.33
CA VAL A 67 3.32 -2.17 -6.65
C VAL A 67 2.36 -2.59 -5.55
N ARG A 68 1.85 -1.64 -4.76
CA ARG A 68 0.89 -1.91 -3.70
C ARG A 68 -0.45 -2.40 -4.22
N MET A 69 -1.01 -1.77 -5.25
CA MET A 69 -2.26 -2.21 -5.89
C MET A 69 -2.13 -3.62 -6.48
N ALA A 70 -0.99 -3.93 -7.10
CA ALA A 70 -0.68 -5.28 -7.57
C ALA A 70 -0.64 -6.28 -6.41
N ALA A 71 0.04 -5.94 -5.31
CA ALA A 71 0.10 -6.76 -4.11
C ALA A 71 -1.30 -7.03 -3.52
N LEU A 72 -2.15 -6.01 -3.45
CA LEU A 72 -3.54 -6.12 -2.97
C LEU A 72 -4.39 -7.01 -3.88
N THR A 73 -4.26 -6.83 -5.19
CA THR A 73 -4.99 -7.62 -6.20
C THR A 73 -4.61 -9.10 -6.14
N ILE A 74 -3.30 -9.40 -6.09
CA ILE A 74 -2.79 -10.78 -5.98
C ILE A 74 -3.27 -11.42 -4.68
N ASN A 75 -3.17 -10.69 -3.57
CA ASN A 75 -3.58 -11.17 -2.25
C ASN A 75 -5.11 -11.33 -2.13
N GLY A 76 -5.89 -10.68 -2.99
CA GLY A 76 -7.35 -10.77 -3.02
C GLY A 76 -7.88 -11.97 -3.80
N ARG A 77 -7.13 -12.47 -4.78
CA ARG A 77 -7.64 -13.42 -5.77
C ARG A 77 -6.88 -14.74 -5.89
N TRP A 78 -5.56 -14.76 -5.64
CA TRP A 78 -4.72 -15.94 -5.91
C TRP A 78 -3.95 -16.42 -4.68
N ARG A 79 -2.85 -15.74 -4.35
CA ARG A 79 -1.89 -16.19 -3.33
C ARG A 79 -1.78 -15.14 -2.23
N ARG A 80 -1.82 -15.59 -0.97
CA ARG A 80 -1.57 -14.70 0.17
C ARG A 80 -0.11 -14.25 0.17
N THR A 81 0.09 -12.97 -0.07
CA THR A 81 1.37 -12.22 -0.04
C THR A 81 1.38 -11.15 1.07
N PRO A 82 1.11 -11.48 2.34
CA PRO A 82 0.99 -10.49 3.43
C PRO A 82 2.31 -9.73 3.69
N LEU A 83 3.46 -10.35 3.44
CA LEU A 83 4.76 -9.71 3.57
C LEU A 83 4.92 -8.53 2.61
N LEU A 84 4.55 -8.70 1.33
CA LEU A 84 4.64 -7.63 0.33
C LEU A 84 3.71 -6.46 0.69
N ARG A 85 2.51 -6.75 1.20
CA ARG A 85 1.57 -5.73 1.71
C ARG A 85 2.15 -4.97 2.89
N ALA A 86 2.76 -5.68 3.85
CA ALA A 86 3.40 -5.05 5.00
C ALA A 86 4.55 -4.13 4.59
N ILE A 87 5.43 -4.58 3.67
CA ILE A 87 6.55 -3.76 3.17
C ILE A 87 6.03 -2.50 2.47
N CYS A 88 5.04 -2.64 1.57
CA CYS A 88 4.46 -1.48 0.87
C CYS A 88 3.83 -0.48 1.85
N ALA A 89 3.18 -0.98 2.91
CA ALA A 89 2.57 -0.13 3.94
C ALA A 89 3.64 0.60 4.79
N VAL A 90 4.74 -0.07 5.16
CA VAL A 90 5.86 0.59 5.87
C VAL A 90 6.50 1.69 5.01
N LEU A 91 6.74 1.41 3.73
CA LEU A 91 7.27 2.41 2.79
C LEU A 91 6.30 3.57 2.60
N GLY A 92 5.00 3.29 2.46
CA GLY A 92 3.96 4.31 2.40
C GLY A 92 3.92 5.19 3.65
N ALA A 93 4.00 4.59 4.85
CA ALA A 93 4.05 5.34 6.10
C ALA A 93 5.26 6.29 6.16
N ALA A 94 6.44 5.80 5.75
CA ALA A 94 7.66 6.61 5.72
C ALA A 94 7.53 7.78 4.73
N VAL A 95 7.05 7.50 3.52
CA VAL A 95 6.88 8.54 2.49
C VAL A 95 5.85 9.57 2.91
N TRP A 96 4.68 9.17 3.39
CA TRP A 96 3.65 10.11 3.83
C TRP A 96 4.07 10.95 5.04
N GLY A 97 4.78 10.34 6.01
CA GLY A 97 5.35 11.07 7.14
C GLY A 97 6.37 12.10 6.67
N TYR A 98 7.19 11.76 5.68
CA TYR A 98 8.15 12.68 5.10
C TYR A 98 7.48 13.80 4.29
N VAL A 99 6.45 13.49 3.50
CA VAL A 99 5.63 14.49 2.80
C VAL A 99 4.98 15.45 3.81
N ALA A 100 4.44 14.95 4.93
CA ALA A 100 3.89 15.80 5.99
C ALA A 100 4.96 16.75 6.57
N LEU A 101 6.19 16.26 6.78
CA LEU A 101 7.31 17.07 7.25
C LEU A 101 7.73 18.15 6.24
N LEU A 102 7.74 17.83 4.95
CA LEU A 102 8.07 18.80 3.89
C LEU A 102 6.98 19.87 3.73
N MET A 103 5.71 19.50 3.98
CA MET A 103 4.57 20.43 4.01
C MET A 103 4.57 21.34 5.26
N TYR A 104 5.28 20.95 6.32
CA TYR A 104 5.41 21.77 7.54
C TYR A 104 6.38 22.94 7.31
N ALA A 105 5.88 24.03 6.74
CA ALA A 105 6.66 25.23 6.41
C ALA A 105 6.15 26.47 7.16
N PRO A 106 6.33 26.57 8.49
CA PRO A 106 5.79 27.67 9.30
C PRO A 106 6.28 29.05 8.84
N PHE A 107 7.51 29.13 8.31
CA PHE A 107 8.11 30.36 7.78
C PHE A 107 7.51 30.83 6.44
N ALA A 108 6.68 30.01 5.78
CA ALA A 108 6.06 30.30 4.49
C ALA A 108 4.60 30.78 4.60
N GLY A 109 4.18 31.29 5.77
CA GLY A 109 2.84 31.86 5.98
C GLY A 109 1.85 30.96 6.74
N GLY A 110 2.34 29.93 7.45
CA GLY A 110 1.53 29.10 8.35
C GLY A 110 1.70 27.58 8.14
N ILE A 111 0.97 26.79 8.94
CA ILE A 111 0.93 25.33 8.80
C ILE A 111 -0.10 24.97 7.73
N GLN A 112 0.33 24.24 6.70
CA GLN A 112 -0.58 23.80 5.64
C GLN A 112 -1.44 22.61 6.07
N THR A 113 -2.67 22.55 5.55
CA THR A 113 -3.58 21.42 5.79
C THR A 113 -2.98 20.08 5.34
N GLY A 114 -2.11 20.10 4.34
CA GLY A 114 -1.33 18.94 3.88
C GLY A 114 -0.57 18.24 5.01
N VAL A 115 -0.07 18.97 6.01
CA VAL A 115 0.60 18.37 7.18
C VAL A 115 -0.33 17.39 7.90
N GLY A 116 -1.56 17.80 8.18
CA GLY A 116 -2.56 16.94 8.82
C GLY A 116 -2.98 15.77 7.93
N VAL A 117 -3.29 16.05 6.66
CA VAL A 117 -3.73 15.02 5.69
C VAL A 117 -2.69 13.92 5.54
N TYR A 118 -1.43 14.28 5.30
CA TYR A 118 -0.36 13.31 5.07
C TYR A 118 0.10 12.63 6.37
N THR A 119 -0.07 13.27 7.54
CA THR A 119 0.11 12.60 8.84
C THR A 119 -0.92 11.48 9.01
N VAL A 120 -2.19 11.74 8.72
CA VAL A 120 -3.24 10.70 8.79
C VAL A 120 -2.99 9.59 7.78
N ALA A 121 -2.53 9.92 6.57
CA ALA A 121 -2.14 8.92 5.57
C ALA A 121 -0.99 8.03 6.08
N ALA A 122 0.01 8.61 6.75
CA ALA A 122 1.09 7.85 7.37
C ALA A 122 0.58 6.91 8.47
N LEU A 123 -0.32 7.39 9.34
CA LEU A 123 -0.94 6.58 10.39
C LEU A 123 -1.80 5.44 9.82
N ALA A 124 -2.54 5.69 8.74
CA ALA A 124 -3.30 4.68 8.02
C ALA A 124 -2.40 3.56 7.46
N ASP A 125 -1.20 3.93 7.03
CA ASP A 125 -0.19 3.00 6.55
C ASP A 125 0.51 2.23 7.66
N ILE A 126 0.77 2.85 8.81
CA ILE A 126 1.23 2.15 10.02
C ILE A 126 0.19 1.11 10.45
N TRP A 127 -1.09 1.48 10.48
CA TRP A 127 -2.17 0.55 10.82
C TRP A 127 -2.28 -0.61 9.82
N SER A 128 -2.12 -0.31 8.52
CA SER A 128 -2.11 -1.31 7.46
C SER A 128 -0.91 -2.25 7.55
N ALA A 129 0.27 -1.74 7.91
CA ALA A 129 1.48 -2.52 8.15
C ALA A 129 1.30 -3.46 9.35
N TYR A 130 0.75 -2.96 10.47
CA TYR A 130 0.44 -3.75 11.65
C TYR A 130 -0.51 -4.92 11.32
N ARG A 131 -1.61 -4.65 10.63
CA ARG A 131 -2.58 -5.68 10.23
C ARG A 131 -1.95 -6.70 9.27
N SER A 132 -1.25 -6.24 8.25
CA SER A 132 -0.58 -7.13 7.29
C SER A 132 0.52 -7.97 7.93
N GLY A 133 1.22 -7.41 8.93
CA GLY A 133 2.23 -8.12 9.71
C GLY A 133 1.64 -9.30 10.49
N ARG A 134 0.45 -9.13 11.08
CA ARG A 134 -0.25 -10.22 11.78
C ARG A 134 -0.72 -11.34 10.85
N ASP A 135 -0.95 -11.03 9.57
CA ASP A 135 -1.33 -12.03 8.55
C ASP A 135 -0.14 -12.93 8.14
N ILE A 136 1.11 -12.49 8.32
CA ILE A 136 2.32 -13.23 7.91
C ILE A 136 2.41 -14.62 8.56
N PRO A 137 2.40 -14.77 9.90
CA PRO A 137 2.51 -16.09 10.53
C PRO A 137 1.32 -16.99 10.19
N VAL A 138 0.13 -16.42 10.02
CA VAL A 138 -1.07 -17.17 9.63
C VAL A 138 -0.93 -17.72 8.22
N ALA A 139 -0.47 -16.90 7.26
CA ALA A 139 -0.21 -17.36 5.90
C ALA A 139 0.89 -18.44 5.86
N ALA A 140 1.94 -18.31 6.67
CA ALA A 140 3.00 -19.32 6.78
C ALA A 140 2.46 -20.67 7.28
N ARG A 141 1.61 -20.66 8.32
CA ARG A 141 0.97 -21.88 8.84
C ARG A 141 0.06 -22.55 7.82
N VAL A 142 -0.75 -21.76 7.09
CA VAL A 142 -1.61 -22.29 6.03
C VAL A 142 -0.79 -22.90 4.90
N HIS A 143 0.31 -22.24 4.50
CA HIS A 143 1.19 -22.77 3.46
C HIS A 143 1.87 -24.07 3.90
N ALA A 144 2.34 -24.17 5.15
CA ALA A 144 2.88 -25.40 5.70
C ALA A 144 1.83 -26.52 5.69
N TRP A 145 0.62 -26.25 6.21
CA TRP A 145 -0.47 -27.21 6.23
C TRP A 145 -0.85 -27.72 4.84
N MET A 146 -0.89 -26.85 3.81
CA MET A 146 -1.16 -27.23 2.42
C MET A 146 -0.06 -28.09 1.80
N ARG A 147 1.20 -27.91 2.22
CA ARG A 147 2.30 -28.79 1.80
C ARG A 147 2.15 -30.19 2.41
N ASP A 148 1.78 -30.26 3.68
CA ASP A 148 1.61 -31.53 4.39
C ASP A 148 0.29 -32.24 4.02
N ASN A 149 -0.71 -31.48 3.55
CA ASN A 149 -2.04 -31.97 3.20
C ASN A 149 -2.45 -31.42 1.81
N PRO A 150 -1.81 -31.89 0.72
CA PRO A 150 -2.14 -31.39 -0.62
C PRO A 150 -3.61 -31.68 -0.95
N PRO A 151 -4.33 -30.73 -1.59
CA PRO A 151 -5.70 -30.97 -2.02
C PRO A 151 -5.75 -32.13 -3.01
N ALA A 152 -6.85 -32.87 -3.00
CA ALA A 152 -7.05 -33.96 -3.95
C ALA A 152 -6.90 -33.42 -5.38
N PRO A 153 -6.22 -34.17 -6.29
CA PRO A 153 -6.09 -33.76 -7.67
C PRO A 153 -7.48 -33.52 -8.29
N LEU A 154 -7.58 -32.51 -9.15
CA LEU A 154 -8.83 -32.20 -9.85
C LEU A 154 -9.29 -33.44 -10.64
N PRO A 155 -10.61 -33.72 -10.71
CA PRO A 155 -11.14 -34.78 -11.55
C PRO A 155 -10.64 -34.62 -12.99
N ARG A 156 -10.27 -35.72 -13.65
CA ARG A 156 -9.67 -35.71 -15.00
C ARG A 156 -10.50 -35.04 -16.10
N GLY A 157 -11.75 -34.63 -15.83
CA GLY A 157 -12.62 -33.86 -16.74
C GLY A 157 -12.67 -32.35 -16.50
N PHE A 158 -11.88 -31.81 -15.56
CA PHE A 158 -11.78 -30.37 -15.26
C PHE A 158 -10.42 -29.76 -15.63
N VAL A 159 -9.57 -30.52 -16.33
CA VAL A 159 -8.35 -29.98 -16.95
C VAL A 159 -8.78 -29.41 -18.31
N PRO A 160 -8.63 -28.09 -18.56
CA PRO A 160 -8.94 -27.51 -19.87
C PRO A 160 -8.02 -28.05 -20.97
#